data_AF-A0A7C6ABR8-F1
#
_entry.id   AF-A0A7C6ABR8-F1
#
_cell.length_a   1.000
_cell.length_b   1.000
_cell.length_c   1.000
_cell.angle_alpha   90.00
_cell.angle_beta   90.00
_cell.angle_gamma   90.00
#
_symmetry.space_group_name_H-M   'P 1'
#
loop_
_entity.id
_entity.type
_entity.pdbx_description
1 polymer ?
#
loop_
_entity_poly.entity_id
_entity_poly.type
_entity_poly.pdbx_seq_one_letter_code
_entity_poly.pdbx_strand_id
1 'polypeptide(L)'
;NSSDAFLLYRVNEAIRKSGAVVEFVREHIILENMVSIFGNTEKQAELINILFLPIVWGFFHIIKAFFSTPLSALSDKIGRKVTIIFGWTIYTSVYVSFALIVFLPSHIQIPVTFVLFTIYALFYAFTEGTEKALVADMVPEEKRGTAFGMYNLATGVSTLPASIIFGFLYTYFEQQFPGYGGTFAFGFGGSIALLSMILFSFLVKAKNR
;
A
#
# COMPACT_ATOMS: atom_id res chain seq x y z
N ASN A 1 4.68 -3.46 -4.87
CA ASN A 1 5.70 -4.18 -4.06
C ASN A 1 4.98 -5.26 -3.23
N SER A 2 5.68 -6.09 -2.44
CA SER A 2 5.03 -7.09 -1.58
C SER A 2 3.98 -6.51 -0.65
N SER A 3 4.25 -5.37 -0.02
CA SER A 3 3.32 -4.77 0.90
C SER A 3 2.00 -4.40 0.24
N ASP A 4 2.01 -3.93 -1.01
CA ASP A 4 0.79 -3.69 -1.76
C ASP A 4 -0.02 -5.00 -1.95
N ALA A 5 0.66 -6.09 -2.30
CA ALA A 5 0.05 -7.40 -2.44
C ALA A 5 -0.49 -7.94 -1.11
N PHE A 6 0.22 -7.70 0.01
CA PHE A 6 -0.22 -8.11 1.34
C PHE A 6 -1.34 -7.23 1.90
N LEU A 7 -1.38 -5.95 1.55
CA LEU A 7 -2.51 -5.07 1.84
C LEU A 7 -3.77 -5.52 1.09
N LEU A 8 -3.62 -5.84 -0.20
CA LEU A 8 -4.70 -6.46 -0.99
C LEU A 8 -5.11 -7.82 -0.41
N TYR A 9 -4.15 -8.64 0.03
CA TYR A 9 -4.43 -9.92 0.69
C TYR A 9 -5.24 -9.71 1.98
N ARG A 10 -4.87 -8.73 2.81
CA ARG A 10 -5.60 -8.33 4.02
C ARG A 10 -7.03 -7.90 3.70
N VAL A 11 -7.21 -7.06 2.67
CA VAL A 11 -8.55 -6.65 2.20
C VAL A 11 -9.34 -7.89 1.76
N ASN A 12 -8.74 -8.78 0.98
CA ASN A 12 -9.36 -10.02 0.51
C ASN A 12 -9.75 -10.95 1.66
N GLU A 13 -8.89 -11.11 2.65
CA GLU A 13 -9.15 -11.94 3.81
C GLU A 13 -10.34 -11.40 4.61
N ALA A 14 -10.38 -10.08 4.81
CA ALA A 14 -11.46 -9.40 5.50
C ALA A 14 -12.80 -9.54 4.76
N ILE A 15 -12.78 -9.39 3.43
CA ILE A 15 -13.95 -9.58 2.56
C ILE A 15 -14.43 -11.04 2.60
N ARG A 16 -13.51 -11.99 2.39
CA ARG A 16 -13.81 -13.42 2.39
C ARG A 16 -14.44 -13.88 3.70
N LYS A 17 -13.96 -13.35 4.84
CA LYS A 17 -14.52 -13.63 6.17
C LYS A 17 -15.91 -13.03 6.36
N SER A 18 -16.20 -11.87 5.79
CA SER A 18 -17.52 -11.23 5.91
C SER A 18 -18.61 -11.85 5.04
N GLY A 19 -18.24 -12.44 3.90
CA GLY A 19 -19.22 -12.85 2.88
C GLY A 19 -19.95 -11.69 2.19
N ALA A 20 -19.73 -10.43 2.60
CA ALA A 20 -20.50 -9.27 2.16
C ALA A 20 -20.48 -9.07 0.63
N VAL A 21 -19.33 -9.31 -0.01
CA VAL A 21 -19.21 -9.19 -1.48
C VAL A 21 -19.93 -10.34 -2.18
N VAL A 22 -19.93 -11.54 -1.60
CA VAL A 22 -20.65 -12.69 -2.17
C VAL A 22 -22.15 -12.50 -2.03
N GLU A 23 -22.61 -12.01 -0.87
CA GLU A 23 -24.02 -11.64 -0.65
C GLU A 23 -24.46 -10.56 -1.62
N PHE A 24 -23.68 -9.48 -1.76
CA PHE A 24 -23.94 -8.42 -2.73
C PHE A 24 -24.09 -8.96 -4.16
N VAL A 25 -23.20 -9.85 -4.60
CA VAL A 25 -23.30 -10.47 -5.94
C VAL A 25 -24.57 -11.30 -6.08
N ARG A 26 -24.97 -12.03 -5.05
CA ARG A 26 -26.20 -12.86 -5.06
C ARG A 26 -27.47 -12.03 -5.01
N GLU A 27 -27.46 -10.86 -4.39
CA GLU A 27 -28.63 -9.96 -4.39
C GLU A 27 -28.90 -9.33 -5.77
N HIS A 28 -27.89 -9.29 -6.65
CA HIS A 28 -27.99 -8.68 -7.97
C HIS A 28 -28.12 -9.74 -9.06
N ILE A 29 -29.34 -9.92 -9.58
CA ILE A 29 -29.70 -10.91 -10.59
C ILE A 29 -28.70 -11.01 -11.76
N ILE A 30 -28.22 -9.88 -12.27
CA ILE A 30 -27.25 -9.87 -13.38
C ILE A 30 -25.92 -10.49 -12.95
N LEU A 31 -25.39 -10.09 -11.80
CA LEU A 31 -24.10 -10.58 -11.29
C LEU A 31 -24.22 -12.05 -10.88
N GLU A 32 -25.32 -12.43 -10.23
CA GLU A 32 -25.62 -13.81 -9.88
C GLU A 32 -25.64 -14.70 -11.14
N ASN A 33 -26.34 -14.28 -12.20
CA ASN A 33 -26.38 -15.02 -13.47
C ASN A 33 -25.02 -15.12 -14.16
N MET A 34 -24.16 -14.10 -14.03
CA MET A 34 -22.80 -14.14 -14.60
C MET A 34 -21.90 -15.13 -13.86
N VAL A 35 -22.12 -15.32 -12.55
CA VAL A 35 -21.27 -16.21 -11.73
C VAL A 35 -21.86 -17.63 -11.67
N SER A 36 -23.17 -17.80 -11.82
CA SER A 36 -23.86 -19.08 -11.69
C SER A 36 -23.38 -20.15 -12.68
N ILE A 37 -22.83 -19.74 -13.83
CA ILE A 37 -22.23 -20.64 -14.82
C ILE A 37 -20.93 -21.31 -14.34
N PHE A 38 -20.30 -20.80 -13.27
CA PHE A 38 -19.00 -21.26 -12.80
C PHE A 38 -19.11 -22.25 -11.64
N GLY A 39 -19.33 -23.52 -11.96
CA GLY A 39 -19.18 -24.63 -11.01
C GLY A 39 -20.13 -24.55 -9.80
N ASN A 40 -19.67 -25.07 -8.66
CA ASN A 40 -20.45 -25.10 -7.42
C ASN A 40 -20.35 -23.77 -6.64
N THR A 41 -21.21 -23.60 -5.65
CA THR A 41 -21.30 -22.40 -4.81
C THR A 41 -19.99 -21.97 -4.15
N GLU A 42 -19.11 -22.93 -3.84
CA GLU A 42 -17.79 -22.68 -3.26
C GLU A 42 -16.84 -22.05 -4.29
N LYS A 43 -16.75 -22.63 -5.51
CA LYS A 43 -15.97 -22.06 -6.61
C LYS A 43 -16.49 -20.68 -7.03
N GLN A 44 -17.81 -20.48 -6.99
CA GLN A 44 -18.41 -19.16 -7.25
C GLN A 44 -17.95 -18.13 -6.23
N ALA A 45 -17.97 -18.46 -4.93
CA ALA A 45 -17.49 -17.56 -3.88
C ALA A 45 -15.99 -17.27 -4.01
N GLU A 46 -15.17 -18.27 -4.34
CA GLU A 46 -13.74 -18.07 -4.62
C GLU A 46 -13.52 -17.12 -5.80
N LEU A 47 -14.22 -17.35 -6.92
CA LEU A 47 -14.16 -16.53 -8.11
C LEU A 47 -14.52 -15.06 -7.81
N ILE A 48 -15.62 -14.84 -7.06
CA ILE A 48 -16.06 -13.50 -6.66
C ILE A 48 -14.96 -12.78 -5.86
N ASN A 49 -14.35 -13.44 -4.87
CA ASN A 49 -13.29 -12.85 -4.06
C ASN A 49 -12.05 -12.49 -4.91
N ILE A 50 -11.64 -13.37 -5.82
CA ILE A 50 -10.50 -13.12 -6.73
C ILE A 50 -10.79 -11.94 -7.66
N LEU A 51 -11.98 -11.89 -8.26
CA LEU A 51 -12.37 -10.82 -9.19
C LEU A 51 -12.55 -9.46 -8.50
N PHE A 52 -12.77 -9.45 -7.19
CA PHE A 52 -12.88 -8.21 -6.42
C PHE A 52 -11.51 -7.54 -6.16
N LEU A 53 -10.42 -8.31 -6.16
CA LEU A 53 -9.07 -7.77 -5.94
C LEU A 53 -8.67 -6.67 -6.94
N PRO A 54 -8.85 -6.84 -8.27
CA PRO A 54 -8.64 -5.76 -9.24
C PRO A 54 -9.50 -4.52 -8.98
N ILE A 55 -10.73 -4.66 -8.48
CA ILE A 55 -11.62 -3.54 -8.18
C ILE A 55 -11.06 -2.71 -7.02
N VAL A 56 -10.63 -3.38 -5.95
CA VAL A 56 -9.95 -2.74 -4.80
C VAL A 56 -8.67 -2.03 -5.26
N TRP A 57 -7.90 -2.68 -6.13
CA TRP A 57 -6.68 -2.10 -6.69
C TRP A 57 -6.95 -0.89 -7.60
N GLY A 58 -8.04 -0.95 -8.38
CA GLY A 58 -8.52 0.16 -9.19
C GLY A 58 -8.96 1.35 -8.34
N PHE A 59 -9.72 1.11 -7.27
CA PHE A 59 -10.10 2.13 -6.29
C PHE A 59 -8.89 2.86 -5.72
N PHE A 60 -7.85 2.12 -5.32
CA PHE A 60 -6.59 2.71 -4.87
C PHE A 60 -5.93 3.59 -5.93
N HIS A 61 -5.89 3.14 -7.19
CA HIS A 61 -5.31 3.91 -8.29
C HIS A 61 -6.12 5.16 -8.62
N ILE A 62 -7.45 5.12 -8.48
CA ILE A 62 -8.31 6.29 -8.67
C ILE A 62 -7.97 7.37 -7.64
N ILE A 63 -7.91 7.01 -6.36
CA ILE A 63 -7.52 7.95 -5.29
C ILE A 63 -6.13 8.51 -5.56
N LYS A 64 -5.16 7.63 -5.80
CA LYS A 64 -3.78 8.03 -6.09
C LYS A 64 -3.71 8.98 -7.29
N ALA A 65 -4.35 8.65 -8.41
CA ALA A 65 -4.35 9.49 -9.61
C ALA A 65 -4.96 10.86 -9.32
N PHE A 66 -6.12 10.90 -8.66
CA PHE A 66 -6.83 12.13 -8.33
C PHE A 66 -5.99 13.08 -7.45
N PHE A 67 -5.30 12.55 -6.44
CA PHE A 67 -4.56 13.35 -5.47
C PHE A 67 -3.08 13.57 -5.82
N SER A 68 -2.47 12.75 -6.69
CA SER A 68 -1.04 12.81 -7.00
C SER A 68 -0.58 14.17 -7.48
N THR A 69 -1.27 14.77 -8.46
CA THR A 69 -0.90 16.08 -9.00
C THR A 69 -0.95 17.19 -7.94
N PRO A 70 -2.07 17.44 -7.23
CA PRO A 70 -2.11 18.53 -6.25
C PRO A 70 -1.18 18.31 -5.05
N LEU A 71 -1.10 17.08 -4.53
CA LEU A 71 -0.29 16.80 -3.33
C LEU A 71 1.21 16.76 -3.63
N SER A 72 1.62 16.26 -4.80
CA SER A 72 3.02 16.36 -5.22
C SER A 72 3.39 17.81 -5.58
N ALA A 73 2.50 18.59 -6.18
CA ALA A 73 2.76 20.01 -6.48
C ALA A 73 2.87 20.88 -5.22
N LEU A 74 2.26 20.47 -4.10
CA LEU A 74 2.43 21.15 -2.81
C LEU A 74 3.90 21.25 -2.41
N SER A 75 4.72 20.29 -2.84
CA SER A 75 6.15 20.28 -2.54
C SER A 75 6.95 21.41 -3.19
N ASP A 76 6.42 22.07 -4.23
CA ASP A 76 7.01 23.28 -4.78
C ASP A 76 6.86 24.50 -3.85
N LYS A 77 5.84 24.49 -2.97
CA LYS A 77 5.52 25.58 -2.05
C LYS A 77 6.16 25.38 -0.67
N ILE A 78 6.03 24.18 -0.10
CA ILE A 78 6.50 23.88 1.27
C ILE A 78 7.86 23.17 1.30
N GLY A 79 8.40 22.82 0.13
CA GLY A 79 9.67 22.12 -0.03
C GLY A 79 9.52 20.62 -0.25
N ARG A 80 10.40 20.08 -1.11
CA ARG A 80 10.47 18.65 -1.46
C ARG A 80 10.67 17.76 -0.23
N LYS A 81 11.66 18.10 0.60
CA LYS A 81 12.02 17.34 1.80
C LYS A 81 10.85 17.22 2.78
N VAL A 82 10.18 18.34 3.09
CA VAL A 82 9.07 18.38 4.04
C VAL A 82 7.91 17.52 3.54
N THR A 83 7.58 17.62 2.25
CA THR A 83 6.48 16.85 1.66
C THR A 83 6.75 15.35 1.65
N ILE A 84 8.01 14.95 1.36
CA ILE A 84 8.42 13.54 1.46
C ILE A 84 8.28 13.04 2.91
N ILE A 85 8.77 13.78 3.90
CA ILE A 85 8.63 13.41 5.32
C ILE A 85 7.17 13.26 5.73
N PHE A 86 6.27 14.14 5.28
CA PHE A 86 4.83 14.00 5.51
C PHE A 86 4.27 12.70 4.92
N GLY A 87 4.61 12.39 3.66
CA GLY A 87 4.20 11.14 3.04
C GLY A 87 4.71 9.91 3.81
N TRP A 88 5.99 9.90 4.18
CA TRP A 88 6.58 8.81 4.97
C TRP A 88 5.97 8.69 6.37
N THR A 89 5.55 9.79 6.99
CA THR A 89 4.81 9.76 8.26
C THR A 89 3.46 9.06 8.10
N ILE A 90 2.74 9.34 7.00
CA ILE A 90 1.50 8.66 6.66
C ILE A 90 1.75 7.16 6.47
N TYR A 91 2.78 6.80 5.69
CA TYR A 91 3.15 5.41 5.43
C TYR A 91 3.47 4.65 6.72
N THR A 92 4.34 5.19 7.58
CA THR A 92 4.68 4.57 8.86
C THR A 92 3.43 4.41 9.74
N SER A 93 2.58 5.42 9.81
CA SER A 93 1.34 5.37 10.60
C SER A 93 0.39 4.29 10.10
N VAL A 94 0.25 4.15 8.77
CA VAL A 94 -0.54 3.08 8.14
C VAL A 94 0.03 1.71 8.48
N TYR A 95 1.35 1.52 8.41
CA TYR A 95 1.99 0.23 8.68
C TYR A 95 1.84 -0.17 10.14
N VAL A 96 2.05 0.77 11.06
CA VAL A 96 1.81 0.55 12.49
C VAL A 96 0.33 0.22 12.74
N SER A 97 -0.60 0.90 12.06
CA SER A 97 -2.03 0.61 12.19
C SER A 97 -2.38 -0.79 11.68
N PHE A 98 -1.82 -1.23 10.55
CA PHE A 98 -1.98 -2.60 10.06
C PHE A 98 -1.32 -3.64 10.97
N ALA A 99 -0.25 -3.28 11.68
CA ALA A 99 0.34 -4.17 12.67
C ALA A 99 -0.59 -4.37 13.87
N LEU A 100 -1.31 -3.32 14.28
CA LEU A 100 -2.18 -3.31 15.46
C LEU A 100 -3.63 -3.71 15.17
N ILE A 101 -4.03 -3.83 13.91
CA ILE A 101 -5.42 -4.09 13.52
C ILE A 101 -5.99 -5.39 14.10
N VAL A 102 -5.14 -6.36 14.46
CA VAL A 102 -5.53 -7.64 15.08
C VAL A 102 -6.23 -7.43 16.44
N PHE A 103 -5.94 -6.32 17.13
CA PHE A 103 -6.54 -5.99 18.42
C PHE A 103 -7.94 -5.37 18.29
N LEU A 104 -8.39 -5.05 17.07
CA LEU A 104 -9.74 -4.53 16.85
C LEU A 104 -10.76 -5.67 16.73
N PRO A 105 -12.02 -5.45 17.15
CA PRO A 105 -13.11 -6.40 16.90
C PRO A 105 -13.24 -6.74 15.42
N SER A 106 -13.51 -8.01 15.09
CA SER A 106 -13.55 -8.51 13.71
C SER A 106 -14.46 -7.71 12.77
N HIS A 107 -15.59 -7.20 13.27
CA HIS A 107 -16.53 -6.40 12.48
C HIS A 107 -15.99 -5.01 12.11
N ILE A 108 -15.04 -4.46 12.87
CA ILE A 108 -14.41 -3.15 12.62
C ILE A 108 -13.16 -3.28 11.73
N GLN A 109 -12.53 -4.46 11.69
CA GLN A 109 -11.29 -4.67 10.92
C GLN A 109 -11.49 -4.38 9.41
N ILE A 110 -12.66 -4.71 8.85
CA ILE A 110 -12.97 -4.48 7.44
C ILE A 110 -13.02 -2.97 7.11
N PRO A 111 -13.90 -2.15 7.72
CA PRO A 111 -13.95 -0.73 7.40
C PRO A 111 -12.62 -0.02 7.69
N VAL A 112 -11.93 -0.38 8.77
CA VAL A 112 -10.60 0.17 9.09
C VAL A 112 -9.58 -0.18 8.01
N THR A 113 -9.60 -1.40 7.47
CA THR A 113 -8.71 -1.78 6.37
C THR A 113 -8.91 -0.89 5.15
N PHE A 114 -10.16 -0.60 4.75
CA PHE A 114 -10.45 0.28 3.62
C PHE A 114 -10.02 1.74 3.88
N VAL A 115 -10.23 2.24 5.09
CA VAL A 115 -9.76 3.57 5.50
C VAL A 115 -8.24 3.65 5.44
N LEU A 116 -7.54 2.67 6.02
CA LEU A 116 -6.07 2.62 5.99
C LEU A 116 -5.56 2.49 4.55
N PHE A 117 -6.23 1.72 3.69
CA PHE A 117 -5.87 1.56 2.29
C PHE A 117 -6.07 2.86 1.48
N THR A 118 -7.10 3.64 1.81
CA THR A 118 -7.33 4.97 1.23
C THR A 118 -6.22 5.94 1.66
N ILE A 119 -5.87 5.96 2.95
CA ILE A 119 -4.79 6.78 3.49
C ILE A 119 -3.43 6.36 2.89
N TYR A 120 -3.23 5.07 2.66
CA TYR A 120 -2.05 4.53 1.98
C TYR A 120 -1.89 5.07 0.55
N ALA A 121 -3.00 5.26 -0.18
CA ALA A 121 -2.95 5.87 -1.51
C ALA A 121 -2.47 7.33 -1.45
N LEU A 122 -2.81 8.06 -0.38
CA LEU A 122 -2.34 9.43 -0.17
C LEU A 122 -0.83 9.51 0.06
N PHE A 123 -0.22 8.50 0.69
CA PHE A 123 1.25 8.43 0.77
C PHE A 123 1.88 8.52 -0.62
N TYR A 124 1.44 7.68 -1.57
CA TYR A 124 1.97 7.73 -2.94
C TYR A 124 1.71 9.07 -3.62
N ALA A 125 0.57 9.70 -3.35
CA ALA A 125 0.23 11.00 -3.89
C ALA A 125 1.18 12.12 -3.39
N PHE A 126 1.67 12.03 -2.14
CA PHE A 126 2.67 12.94 -1.59
C PHE A 126 4.10 12.64 -2.05
N THR A 127 4.47 11.36 -2.17
CA THR A 127 5.87 10.97 -2.34
C THR A 127 6.28 10.76 -3.79
N GLU A 128 5.47 10.08 -4.61
CA GLU A 128 5.96 9.57 -5.90
C GLU A 128 6.39 10.69 -6.86
N GLY A 129 5.58 11.76 -6.98
CA GLY A 129 5.94 12.92 -7.79
C GLY A 129 7.04 13.75 -7.15
N THR A 130 7.00 13.92 -5.82
CA THR A 130 7.97 14.74 -5.08
C THR A 130 9.37 14.13 -5.07
N GLU A 131 9.50 12.81 -4.92
CA GLU A 131 10.78 12.10 -4.94
C GLU A 131 11.43 12.18 -6.33
N LYS A 132 10.64 11.98 -7.39
CA LYS A 132 11.10 12.17 -8.77
C LYS A 132 11.55 13.61 -9.02
N ALA A 133 10.80 14.59 -8.53
CA ALA A 133 11.18 16.00 -8.64
C ALA A 133 12.48 16.30 -7.87
N LEU A 134 12.65 15.76 -6.66
CA LEU A 134 13.88 15.89 -5.88
C LEU A 134 15.09 15.28 -6.62
N VAL A 135 14.92 14.11 -7.24
CA VAL A 135 15.97 13.48 -8.07
C VAL A 135 16.33 14.37 -9.26
N ALA A 136 15.34 14.95 -9.94
CA ALA A 136 15.56 15.87 -11.06
C ALA A 136 16.23 17.19 -10.64
N ASP A 137 16.01 17.66 -9.41
CA ASP A 137 16.62 18.87 -8.84
C ASP A 137 18.10 18.68 -8.45
N MET A 138 18.56 17.43 -8.30
CA MET A 138 19.93 17.07 -7.89
C MET A 138 20.92 16.93 -9.07
N VAL A 139 20.41 16.84 -10.30
CA VAL A 139 21.24 16.58 -11.48
C VAL A 139 20.97 17.63 -12.57
N PRO A 140 21.96 17.94 -13.43
CA PRO A 140 21.72 18.75 -14.61
C PRO A 140 20.80 18.02 -15.60
N GLU A 141 20.14 18.78 -16.47
CA GLU A 141 19.04 18.31 -17.31
C GLU A 141 19.44 17.12 -18.20
N GLU A 142 20.66 17.15 -18.73
CA GLU A 142 21.20 16.14 -19.64
C GLU A 142 21.41 14.78 -18.95
N LYS A 143 21.49 14.76 -17.60
CA LYS A 143 21.70 13.55 -16.79
C LYS A 143 20.44 13.03 -16.13
N ARG A 144 19.28 13.67 -16.32
CA ARG A 144 18.01 13.26 -15.69
C ARG A 144 17.60 11.84 -16.06
N GLY A 145 17.81 11.43 -17.32
CA GLY A 145 17.53 10.06 -17.76
C GLY A 145 18.29 9.01 -16.94
N THR A 146 19.60 9.20 -16.77
CA THR A 146 20.44 8.31 -15.94
C THR A 146 20.04 8.36 -14.47
N ALA A 147 19.73 9.54 -13.93
CA ALA A 147 19.31 9.68 -12.54
C ALA A 147 17.99 8.93 -12.26
N PHE A 148 17.00 9.04 -13.15
CA PHE A 148 15.77 8.25 -13.05
C PHE A 148 16.02 6.76 -13.24
N GLY A 149 16.94 6.37 -14.13
CA GLY A 149 17.37 4.97 -14.28
C GLY A 149 17.92 4.41 -12.97
N MET A 150 18.86 5.12 -12.34
CA MET A 150 19.45 4.71 -11.05
C MET A 150 18.42 4.69 -9.92
N TYR A 151 17.52 5.68 -9.87
CA TYR A 151 16.43 5.74 -8.89
C TYR A 151 15.51 4.51 -8.99
N ASN A 152 15.06 4.17 -10.20
CA ASN A 152 14.17 3.02 -10.42
C ASN A 152 14.91 1.70 -10.20
N LEU A 153 16.19 1.60 -10.58
CA LEU A 153 17.02 0.43 -10.30
C LEU A 153 17.17 0.21 -8.80
N ALA A 154 17.51 1.25 -8.02
CA ALA A 154 17.63 1.16 -6.58
C ALA A 154 16.31 0.74 -5.92
N THR A 155 15.19 1.31 -6.38
CA THR A 155 13.85 0.95 -5.92
C THR A 155 13.53 -0.51 -6.24
N GLY A 156 13.80 -0.96 -7.46
CA GLY A 156 13.55 -2.35 -7.89
C GLY A 156 14.40 -3.37 -7.15
N VAL A 157 15.72 -3.13 -7.06
CA VAL A 157 16.66 -3.99 -6.33
C VAL A 157 16.30 -4.07 -4.85
N SER A 158 15.82 -2.98 -4.24
CA SER A 158 15.38 -2.98 -2.84
C SER A 158 14.02 -3.68 -2.64
N THR A 159 13.14 -3.62 -3.63
CA THR A 159 11.79 -4.21 -3.56
C THR A 159 11.82 -5.73 -3.51
N LEU A 160 12.75 -6.38 -4.22
CA LEU A 160 12.86 -7.84 -4.24
C LEU A 160 13.13 -8.46 -2.84
N PRO A 161 14.23 -8.11 -2.13
CA PRO A 161 14.48 -8.64 -0.80
C PRO A 161 13.42 -8.17 0.20
N ALA A 162 12.92 -6.94 0.08
CA ALA A 162 11.81 -6.47 0.92
C ALA A 162 10.58 -7.37 0.77
N SER A 163 10.33 -7.89 -0.44
CA SER A 163 9.22 -8.79 -0.70
C SER A 163 9.37 -10.16 -0.08
N ILE A 164 10.58 -10.72 -0.18
CA ILE A 164 10.93 -12.00 0.42
C ILE A 164 10.86 -11.90 1.95
N ILE A 165 11.46 -10.86 2.53
CA ILE A 165 11.47 -10.64 3.99
C ILE A 165 10.05 -10.47 4.51
N PHE A 166 9.22 -9.64 3.86
CA PHE A 166 7.85 -9.43 4.29
C PHE A 166 7.05 -10.74 4.28
N GLY A 167 7.11 -11.50 3.18
CA GLY A 167 6.39 -12.77 3.07
C GLY A 167 6.89 -13.84 4.02
N PHE A 168 8.21 -13.91 4.25
CA PHE A 168 8.82 -14.78 5.24
C PHE A 168 8.33 -14.44 6.66
N LEU A 169 8.43 -13.18 7.08
CA LEU A 169 7.98 -12.73 8.40
C LEU A 169 6.49 -13.03 8.58
N TYR A 170 5.65 -12.70 7.59
CA TYR A 170 4.23 -12.98 7.66
C TYR A 170 3.97 -14.48 7.89
N THR A 171 4.52 -15.33 7.03
CA THR A 171 4.23 -16.77 7.04
C THR A 171 4.81 -17.46 8.27
N TYR A 172 6.05 -17.12 8.64
CA TYR A 172 6.73 -17.70 9.80
C TYR A 172 5.98 -17.37 11.09
N PHE A 173 5.66 -16.09 11.31
CA PHE A 173 4.95 -15.68 12.52
C PHE A 173 3.48 -16.08 12.52
N GLU A 174 2.83 -16.23 11.36
CA GLU A 174 1.48 -16.79 11.28
C GLU A 174 1.45 -18.26 11.73
N GLN A 175 2.48 -19.05 11.40
CA GLN A 175 2.59 -20.44 11.86
C GLN A 175 2.87 -20.55 13.36
N GLN A 176 3.66 -19.63 13.93
CA GLN A 176 3.99 -19.63 15.36
C GLN A 176 2.88 -18.99 16.22
N PHE A 177 2.24 -17.94 15.71
CA PHE A 177 1.20 -17.15 16.38
C PHE A 177 0.05 -16.88 15.39
N PRO A 178 -0.90 -17.82 15.27
CA PRO A 178 -2.02 -17.69 14.33
C PRO A 178 -2.79 -16.36 14.51
N GLY A 179 -2.98 -15.62 13.42
CA GLY A 179 -3.60 -14.31 13.37
C GLY A 179 -2.65 -13.12 13.54
N TYR A 180 -1.39 -13.34 13.95
CA TYR A 180 -0.42 -12.29 14.21
C TYR A 180 0.65 -12.14 13.11
N GLY A 181 0.67 -12.94 12.05
CA GLY A 181 1.67 -12.83 10.98
C GLY A 181 1.74 -11.43 10.37
N GLY A 182 0.57 -10.81 10.17
CA GLY A 182 0.47 -9.41 9.74
C GLY A 182 1.09 -8.42 10.73
N THR A 183 0.94 -8.65 12.04
CA THR A 183 1.51 -7.79 13.08
C THR A 183 3.02 -7.69 12.96
N PHE A 184 3.69 -8.83 12.81
CA PHE A 184 5.15 -8.86 12.69
C PHE A 184 5.64 -8.31 11.34
N ALA A 185 4.99 -8.67 10.24
CA ALA A 185 5.40 -8.20 8.91
C ALA A 185 5.21 -6.68 8.73
N PHE A 186 4.03 -6.16 9.07
CA PHE A 186 3.76 -4.71 9.01
C PHE A 186 4.52 -3.93 10.08
N GLY A 187 4.72 -4.50 11.27
CA GLY A 187 5.52 -3.88 12.34
C GLY A 187 6.99 -3.72 11.96
N PHE A 188 7.59 -4.76 11.35
CA PHE A 188 8.94 -4.69 10.82
C PHE A 188 9.03 -3.65 9.68
N GLY A 189 8.11 -3.70 8.71
CA GLY A 189 8.06 -2.73 7.61
C GLY A 189 7.90 -1.28 8.11
N GLY A 190 7.02 -1.06 9.10
CA GLY A 190 6.81 0.25 9.73
C GLY A 190 8.04 0.76 10.47
N SER A 191 8.80 -0.13 11.12
CA SER A 191 10.06 0.20 11.80
C SER A 191 11.15 0.60 10.80
N ILE A 192 11.29 -0.13 9.69
CA ILE A 192 12.23 0.21 8.62
C ILE A 192 11.83 1.52 7.93
N ALA A 193 10.53 1.76 7.74
CA ALA A 193 10.03 3.02 7.18
C ALA A 193 10.31 4.21 8.10
N LEU A 194 10.09 4.04 9.42
CA LEU A 194 10.41 5.06 10.41
C LEU A 194 11.92 5.37 10.42
N LEU A 195 12.76 4.33 10.42
CA LEU A 195 14.21 4.49 10.34
C LEU A 195 14.62 5.22 9.06
N SER A 196 14.04 4.84 7.91
CA SER A 196 14.30 5.49 6.61
C SER A 196 13.90 6.97 6.64
N MET A 197 12.74 7.29 7.22
CA MET A 197 12.26 8.66 7.38
C MET A 197 13.21 9.51 8.27
N ILE A 198 13.68 8.93 9.37
CA ILE A 198 14.64 9.58 10.28
C ILE A 198 15.97 9.82 9.55
N LEU A 199 16.51 8.80 8.88
CA LEU A 199 17.75 8.92 8.10
C LEU A 199 17.62 9.96 6.99
N PHE A 200 16.52 9.94 6.23
CA PHE A 200 16.24 10.95 5.21
C PHE A 200 16.19 12.37 5.80
N SER A 201 15.59 12.52 6.98
CA SER A 201 15.49 13.80 7.68
C SER A 201 16.85 14.37 8.10
N PHE A 202 17.83 13.52 8.44
CA PHE A 202 19.17 13.96 8.82
C PHE A 202 20.15 14.08 7.66
N LEU A 203 20.11 13.14 6.71
CA LEU A 203 21.10 13.05 5.63
C LEU A 203 20.80 13.98 4.46
N VAL A 204 19.52 14.21 4.14
CA VAL A 204 19.13 15.07 3.02
C VAL A 204 19.03 16.51 3.52
N LYS A 205 19.97 17.36 3.11
CA LYS A 205 19.89 18.80 3.38
C LYS A 205 18.83 19.42 2.46
N ALA A 206 17.90 20.19 3.04
CA ALA A 206 17.00 21.00 2.24
C ALA A 206 17.85 22.03 1.48
N LYS A 207 17.66 22.13 0.17
CA LYS A 207 18.21 23.25 -0.60
C LYS A 207 17.44 24.47 -0.13
N ASN A 208 18.08 25.35 0.64
CA ASN A 208 17.52 26.66 0.95
C ASN A 208 17.27 27.34 -0.41
N ARG A 209 16.00 27.56 -0.74
CA ARG A 209 15.63 28.43 -1.85
C ARG A 209 15.80 29.87 -1.42
#